data_AF-A0A5C5UCR1-F1
#
_entry.id   AF-A0A5C5UCR1-F1
#
_cell.length_a   1.000
_cell.length_b   1.000
_cell.length_c   1.000
_cell.angle_alpha   90.00
_cell.angle_beta   90.00
_cell.angle_gamma   90.00
#
_symmetry.space_group_name_H-M   'P 1'
#
loop_
_entity.id
_entity.type
_entity.pdbx_description
1 polymer ?
#
loop_
_entity_poly.entity_id
_entity_poly.type
_entity_poly.pdbx_seq_one_letter_code
_entity_poly.pdbx_strand_id
1 'polypeptide(L)'
;MCPIEFQWRPELGGHALYFESRKIATLTALEDGRCRVNTRPDRRGQRYAFFATYATGRRYVETWACKWEEQIKAEGSEPMMLYGGCTMRTPALGTVETTHRRRARHRR
;
A
#
# COMPACT_ATOMS: atom_id res chain seq x y z
N MET A 1 -6.18 2.65 18.43
CA MET A 1 -5.85 4.04 18.10
C MET A 1 -4.71 4.01 17.10
N CYS A 2 -4.76 4.86 16.07
CA CYS A 2 -3.69 4.99 15.08
C CYS A 2 -2.47 5.72 15.68
N PRO A 3 -1.23 5.43 15.27
CA PRO A 3 -0.05 6.16 15.73
C PRO A 3 -0.14 7.66 15.40
N ILE A 4 0.53 8.52 16.18
CA ILE A 4 0.38 9.99 16.13
C ILE A 4 0.68 10.60 14.75
N GLU A 5 1.50 9.94 13.96
CA GLU A 5 1.94 10.40 12.63
C GLU A 5 0.87 10.18 11.55
N PHE A 6 -0.17 9.41 11.87
CA PHE A 6 -1.28 9.14 10.96
C PHE A 6 -2.43 10.12 11.19
N GLN A 7 -2.87 10.77 10.12
CA GLN A 7 -3.88 11.82 10.17
C GLN A 7 -5.07 11.45 9.31
N TRP A 8 -6.25 11.39 9.93
CA TRP A 8 -7.49 11.35 9.18
C TRP A 8 -7.79 12.73 8.62
N ARG A 9 -8.02 12.82 7.30
CA ARG A 9 -8.44 14.04 6.61
C ARG A 9 -9.74 13.79 5.83
N PRO A 10 -10.65 14.78 5.78
CA PRO A 10 -11.81 14.68 4.90
C PRO A 10 -11.37 14.67 3.44
N GLU A 11 -12.06 13.88 2.62
CA GLU A 11 -11.80 13.69 1.19
C GLU A 11 -13.12 13.58 0.43
N LEU A 12 -13.10 13.77 -0.89
CA LEU A 12 -14.32 13.66 -1.69
C LEU A 12 -14.93 12.25 -1.52
N GLY A 13 -16.14 12.17 -0.97
CA GLY A 13 -16.83 10.90 -0.73
C GLY A 13 -16.46 10.18 0.57
N GLY A 14 -15.69 10.79 1.47
CA GLY A 14 -15.48 10.26 2.82
C GLY A 14 -14.25 10.79 3.54
N HIS A 15 -13.40 9.89 4.05
CA HIS A 15 -12.17 10.27 4.74
C HIS A 15 -11.01 9.45 4.21
N ALA A 16 -9.81 10.00 4.29
CA ALA A 16 -8.59 9.30 3.98
C ALA A 16 -7.62 9.37 5.16
N LEU A 17 -6.87 8.28 5.33
CA LEU A 17 -5.76 8.24 6.26
C LEU A 17 -4.51 8.67 5.51
N TYR A 18 -3.83 9.65 6.08
CA TYR A 18 -2.55 10.17 5.61
C TYR A 18 -1.45 9.76 6.57
N PHE A 19 -0.27 9.48 6.02
CA PHE A 19 0.99 9.44 6.76
C PHE A 19 1.88 10.52 6.13
N GLU A 20 2.31 11.48 6.94
CA GLU A 20 2.93 12.73 6.46
C GLU A 20 2.04 13.46 5.44
N SER A 21 2.48 13.54 4.18
CA SER A 21 1.71 14.13 3.06
C SER A 21 1.17 13.08 2.09
N ARG A 22 1.34 11.78 2.38
CA ARG A 22 0.94 10.70 1.49
C ARG A 22 -0.37 10.06 1.95
N LYS A 23 -1.28 9.88 0.99
CA LYS A 23 -2.53 9.16 1.19
C LYS A 23 -2.26 7.66 1.22
N ILE A 24 -2.52 7.00 2.35
CA ILE A 24 -2.24 5.58 2.52
C ILE A 24 -3.50 4.72 2.50
N ALA A 25 -4.65 5.26 2.90
CA ALA A 25 -5.91 4.55 2.85
C ALA A 25 -7.09 5.51 2.64
N THR A 26 -8.19 5.00 2.10
CA THR A 26 -9.43 5.76 1.92
C THR A 26 -10.62 4.97 2.43
N LEU A 27 -11.59 5.68 2.99
CA LEU A 27 -12.91 5.20 3.36
C LEU A 27 -13.95 5.96 2.56
N THR A 28 -14.80 5.24 1.85
CA THR A 28 -15.97 5.78 1.17
C THR A 28 -17.22 5.18 1.80
N ALA A 29 -18.16 6.01 2.22
CA ALA A 29 -19.50 5.55 2.60
C ALA A 29 -20.29 5.22 1.32
N LEU A 30 -21.03 4.10 1.34
CA LEU A 30 -21.91 3.70 0.26
C LEU A 30 -23.36 4.08 0.59
N GLU A 31 -24.20 4.20 -0.42
CA GLU A 31 -25.61 4.62 -0.27
C GLU A 31 -26.42 3.66 0.61
N ASP A 32 -26.04 2.38 0.64
CA ASP A 32 -26.67 1.34 1.46
C ASP A 32 -26.16 1.28 2.91
N GLY A 33 -25.40 2.28 3.35
CA GLY A 33 -24.84 2.36 4.70
C GLY A 33 -23.56 1.54 4.92
N ARG A 34 -23.13 0.74 3.92
CA ARG A 34 -21.85 0.04 3.97
C ARG A 34 -20.69 0.99 3.76
N CYS A 35 -19.48 0.46 3.96
CA CYS A 35 -18.24 1.20 3.76
C CYS A 35 -17.29 0.42 2.85
N ARG A 36 -16.72 1.12 1.88
CA ARG A 36 -15.61 0.63 1.07
C ARG A 36 -14.31 1.22 1.59
N VAL A 37 -13.34 0.36 1.85
CA VAL A 37 -11.97 0.71 2.24
C VAL A 37 -11.01 0.36 1.11
N ASN A 38 -10.06 1.24 0.84
CA ASN A 38 -8.90 0.95 -0.01
C ASN A 38 -7.61 1.32 0.73
N THR A 39 -6.73 0.35 1.00
CA THR A 39 -5.48 0.50 1.77
C THR A 39 -4.24 0.74 0.91
N ARG A 40 -4.39 0.94 -0.41
CA ARG A 40 -3.33 1.33 -1.36
C ARG A 40 -3.90 2.15 -2.52
N PRO A 41 -4.37 3.39 -2.29
CA PRO A 41 -5.07 4.15 -3.32
C PRO A 41 -4.20 4.51 -4.54
N ASP A 42 -2.90 4.74 -4.33
CA ASP A 42 -2.00 5.28 -5.36
C ASP A 42 -1.10 4.23 -6.03
N ARG A 43 -1.41 2.93 -5.91
CA ARG A 43 -0.62 1.84 -6.52
C ARG A 43 -1.42 1.01 -7.52
N ARG A 44 -0.73 0.47 -8.54
CA ARG A 44 -1.28 -0.58 -9.43
C ARG A 44 -1.65 -1.80 -8.58
N GLY A 45 -2.89 -2.26 -8.69
CA GLY A 45 -3.43 -3.35 -7.87
C GLY A 45 -4.15 -2.87 -6.60
N GLN A 46 -5.05 -1.90 -6.75
CA GLN A 46 -5.93 -1.47 -5.66
C GLN A 46 -6.67 -2.66 -5.05
N ARG A 47 -6.68 -2.72 -3.72
CA ARG A 47 -7.41 -3.74 -2.97
C ARG A 47 -8.55 -3.07 -2.22
N TYR A 48 -9.76 -3.49 -2.54
CA TYR A 48 -10.97 -3.01 -1.89
C TYR A 48 -11.45 -4.02 -0.86
N ALA A 49 -11.77 -3.54 0.33
CA ALA A 49 -12.48 -4.28 1.36
C ALA A 49 -13.82 -3.60 1.64
N PHE A 50 -14.86 -4.39 1.85
CA PHE A 50 -16.21 -3.89 2.11
C PHE A 50 -16.61 -4.27 3.53
N PHE A 51 -17.15 -3.31 4.27
CA PHE A 51 -17.57 -3.46 5.65
C PHE A 51 -19.03 -3.03 5.81
N ALA A 52 -19.73 -3.67 6.75
CA ALA A 52 -21.14 -3.40 7.00
C ALA A 52 -21.41 -1.96 7.45
N THR A 53 -20.46 -1.31 8.10
CA THR A 53 -20.60 0.07 8.59
C THR A 53 -19.31 0.86 8.42
N TYR A 54 -19.44 2.18 8.38
CA TYR A 54 -18.32 3.12 8.35
C TYR A 54 -17.38 2.95 9.55
N ALA A 55 -17.95 2.77 10.74
CA ALA A 55 -17.18 2.60 11.98
C ALA A 55 -16.30 1.34 11.93
N THR A 56 -16.81 0.23 11.38
CA THR A 56 -16.03 -1.00 11.23
C THR A 56 -14.90 -0.82 10.21
N GLY A 57 -15.17 -0.16 9.08
CA GLY A 57 -14.14 0.18 8.10
C GLY A 57 -13.03 1.03 8.71
N ARG A 58 -13.38 2.00 9.57
CA ARG A 58 -12.39 2.87 10.22
C ARG A 58 -11.51 2.09 11.19
N ARG A 59 -12.11 1.27 12.06
CA ARG A 59 -11.37 0.40 13.00
C ARG A 59 -10.44 -0.58 12.27
N TYR A 60 -10.89 -1.11 11.13
CA TYR A 60 -10.05 -1.95 10.29
C TYR A 60 -8.82 -1.19 9.79
N VAL A 61 -9.00 0.02 9.23
CA VAL A 61 -7.87 0.81 8.73
C VAL A 61 -6.91 1.21 9.84
N GLU A 62 -7.41 1.60 11.02
CA GLU A 62 -6.55 1.94 12.16
C GLU A 62 -5.72 0.73 12.61
N THR A 63 -6.35 -0.45 12.73
CA THR A 63 -5.65 -1.71 13.08
C THR A 63 -4.64 -2.11 12.00
N TRP A 64 -5.01 -1.97 10.73
CA TRP A 64 -4.13 -2.23 9.60
C TRP A 64 -2.91 -1.29 9.62
N ALA A 65 -3.12 0.01 9.84
CA ALA A 65 -2.03 0.99 9.91
C ALA A 65 -1.06 0.66 11.05
N CYS A 66 -1.56 0.29 12.22
CA CYS A 66 -0.71 -0.18 13.34
C CYS A 66 0.09 -1.43 12.96
N LYS A 67 -0.54 -2.41 12.32
CA LYS A 67 0.13 -3.66 11.92
C LYS A 67 1.25 -3.43 10.91
N TRP A 68 1.08 -2.47 10.01
CA TRP A 68 1.99 -2.23 8.89
C TRP A 68 2.81 -0.94 9.04
N GLU A 69 2.86 -0.36 10.25
CA GLU A 69 3.45 0.95 10.50
C GLU A 69 4.89 1.03 9.99
N GLU A 70 5.74 0.07 10.35
CA GLU A 70 7.15 0.05 9.93
C GLU A 70 7.30 -0.01 8.41
N GLN A 71 6.48 -0.82 7.72
CA GLN A 71 6.53 -0.87 6.26
C GLN A 71 6.01 0.42 5.63
N ILE A 72 4.96 1.03 6.18
CA ILE A 72 4.43 2.31 5.69
C ILE A 72 5.49 3.41 5.82
N LYS A 73 6.21 3.44 6.95
CA LYS A 73 7.35 4.33 7.21
C LYS A 73 8.49 4.11 6.22
N ALA A 74 8.93 2.85 6.06
CA ALA A 74 10.00 2.50 5.12
C ALA A 74 9.65 2.87 3.67
N GLU A 75 8.41 2.64 3.25
CA GLU A 75 7.93 3.04 1.92
C GLU A 75 7.78 4.56 1.77
N GLY A 76 7.67 5.32 2.86
CA GLY A 76 7.60 6.79 2.86
C GLY A 76 8.98 7.44 2.75
N SER A 77 10.01 6.79 3.31
CA SER A 77 11.40 7.27 3.26
C SER A 77 12.08 7.09 1.90
N GLU A 78 11.51 6.30 0.98
CA GLU A 78 12.05 6.24 -0.38
C GLU A 78 11.67 7.52 -1.14
N PRO A 79 12.64 8.30 -1.64
CA PRO A 79 12.34 9.48 -2.43
C PRO A 79 11.55 9.03 -3.66
N MET A 80 10.32 9.54 -3.77
CA MET A 80 9.47 9.35 -4.95
C MET A 80 10.15 10.05 -6.13
N MET A 81 11.11 9.36 -6.75
CA MET A 81 11.76 9.78 -7.98
C MET A 81 10.69 9.75 -9.06
N LEU A 82 10.18 10.93 -9.42
CA LEU A 82 9.33 11.16 -10.58
C LEU A 82 10.15 10.85 -11.84
N TYR A 83 10.30 9.56 -12.17
CA TYR A 83 10.76 9.11 -13.47
C TYR A 83 9.60 8.39 -14.16
N GLY A 84 9.23 8.93 -15.32
CA GLY A 84 8.06 8.52 -16.07
C GLY A 84 7.92 7.01 -16.22
N GLY A 85 6.79 6.48 -15.73
CA GLY A 85 6.11 5.35 -16.34
C GLY A 85 6.56 3.93 -15.98
N CYS A 86 7.62 3.70 -15.20
CA CYS A 86 8.04 2.34 -14.87
C CYS A 86 8.58 2.21 -13.45
N THR A 87 7.75 1.69 -12.51
CA THR A 87 8.21 1.31 -11.17
C THR A 87 9.02 0.02 -11.26
N MET A 88 10.30 0.13 -11.60
CA MET A 88 11.25 -0.94 -11.31
C MET A 88 11.58 -0.85 -9.83
N ARG A 89 11.28 -1.92 -9.07
CA ARG A 89 11.91 -2.11 -7.76
C ARG A 89 13.42 -2.09 -8.00
N THR A 90 14.15 -1.15 -7.41
CA THR A 90 15.61 -1.22 -7.35
C THR A 90 15.95 -2.48 -6.55
N PRO A 91 16.49 -3.55 -7.15
CA PRO A 91 17.09 -4.58 -6.34
C PRO A 91 18.32 -3.95 -5.70
N ALA A 92 18.44 -4.03 -4.37
CA ALA A 92 19.70 -3.76 -3.71
C ALA A 92 20.79 -4.51 -4.48
N LEU A 93 21.83 -3.79 -4.91
CA LEU A 93 23.00 -4.33 -5.60
C LEU A 93 23.76 -5.27 -4.65
N GLY A 94 23.19 -6.46 -4.43
CA GLY A 94 23.90 -7.64 -3.99
C GLY A 94 24.39 -8.32 -5.25
N THR A 95 25.71 -8.42 -5.39
CA THR A 95 26.43 -9.05 -6.49
C THR A 95 25.84 -10.42 -6.81
N VAL A 96 25.07 -10.55 -7.89
CA VAL A 96 24.59 -11.84 -8.37
C VAL A 96 25.69 -12.46 -9.22
N GLU A 97 26.54 -13.28 -8.58
CA GLU A 97 27.36 -14.25 -9.31
C GLU A 97 26.44 -15.17 -10.10
N THR A 98 26.39 -14.95 -11.41
CA THR A 98 25.57 -15.73 -12.32
C THR A 98 26.39 -16.94 -12.78
N THR A 99 26.35 -18.03 -12.01
CA THR A 99 26.97 -19.29 -12.40
C THR A 99 26.15 -19.96 -13.50
N HIS A 100 26.54 -19.75 -14.75
CA HIS A 100 26.02 -20.48 -15.91
C HIS A 100 26.42 -21.97 -15.84
N ARG A 101 25.52 -22.86 -15.38
CA ARG A 101 25.62 -24.29 -15.69
C ARG A 101 24.81 -24.62 -16.94
N ARG A 102 25.53 -24.78 -18.06
CA ARG A 102 25.06 -25.42 -19.29
C ARG A 102 24.49 -26.81 -18.95
N ARG A 103 23.20 -27.06 -19.21
CA ARG A 103 22.68 -28.43 -19.36
C ARG A 103 22.96 -28.90 -20.78
N ALA A 104 23.93 -29.80 -20.93
CA ALA A 104 24.16 -30.54 -22.16
C ALA A 104 22.98 -31.49 -22.41
N ARG A 105 22.38 -31.40 -23.59
CA ARG A 105 21.51 -32.44 -24.14
C ARG A 105 22.39 -33.65 -24.45
N HIS A 106 22.07 -34.81 -23.90
CA HIS A 106 22.45 -36.07 -24.53
C HIS A 106 21.21 -36.87 -24.86
N ARG A 107 20.97 -36.98 -26.17
CA ARG A 107 20.20 -38.04 -26.81
C ARG A 107 20.87 -39.37 -26.51
N ARG A 108 20.08 -40.37 -26.15
CA ARG A 108 19.99 -41.67 -26.83
C ARG A 108 18.68 -42.32 -26.45
#